data_AF-A0AAE4AJU4-F1
#
_entry.id   AF-A0AAE4AJU4-F1
#
_cell.length_a   1.000
_cell.length_b   1.000
_cell.length_c   1.000
_cell.angle_alpha   90.00
_cell.angle_beta   90.00
_cell.angle_gamma   90.00
#
_symmetry.space_group_name_H-M   'P 1'
#
loop_
_entity.id
_entity.type
_entity.pdbx_description
1 polymer ?
#
loop_
_entity_poly.entity_id
_entity_poly.type
_entity_poly.pdbx_seq_one_letter_code
_entity_poly.pdbx_strand_id
1 'polypeptide(L)'
;MRRVRRTVMIGICAGILLLLLQRGSGMDESVFMRGYWIAAPFIVIGAALFNILYYLLFMLRMHRLELLLKESSASEYIAATEALLQKAKGKTLRGILKLNLSAGYLEAEEYETALRMLEELSAERLRGREVKLVHGINLCIAYFKTAQYERAKESFLSHRELFEKFREHRRYGGNIAELEILSVMAEGQYETAEALLKTARERWHDARLQAEFQELEELLREKSRDLRSEIQLSGGSENSGRSE
;
A
#
# COMPACT_ATOMS: atom_id res chain seq x y z
N MET A 1 -7.84 -13.16 21.32
CA MET A 1 -7.89 -13.91 22.59
C MET A 1 -6.58 -14.60 23.00
N ARG A 2 -5.89 -15.38 22.15
CA ARG A 2 -4.66 -16.12 22.56
C ARG A 2 -3.50 -15.26 23.12
N ARG A 3 -3.29 -14.04 22.60
CA ARG A 3 -2.24 -13.13 23.09
C ARG A 3 -2.59 -12.50 24.44
N VAL A 4 -3.84 -12.03 24.59
CA VAL A 4 -4.34 -11.49 25.86
C VAL A 4 -4.25 -12.53 26.97
N ARG A 5 -4.66 -13.78 26.70
CA ARG A 5 -4.55 -14.88 27.66
C ARG A 5 -3.10 -15.15 28.10
N ARG A 6 -2.12 -15.03 27.19
CA ARG A 6 -0.70 -15.19 27.52
C ARG A 6 -0.19 -14.03 28.39
N THR A 7 -0.55 -12.79 28.08
CA THR A 7 -0.16 -11.63 28.89
C THR A 7 -0.76 -11.71 30.30
N VAL A 8 -2.03 -12.11 30.42
CA VAL A 8 -2.69 -12.32 31.71
C VAL A 8 -2.03 -13.45 32.50
N MET A 9 -1.74 -14.60 31.87
CA MET A 9 -1.02 -15.71 32.52
C MET A 9 0.37 -15.28 33.03
N ILE A 10 1.15 -14.55 32.22
CA ILE A 10 2.47 -14.06 32.63
C ILE A 10 2.35 -13.11 33.83
N GLY A 11 1.36 -12.22 33.82
CA GLY A 11 1.10 -11.31 34.94
C GLY A 11 0.73 -12.07 36.23
N ILE A 12 -0.12 -13.09 36.13
CA ILE A 12 -0.50 -13.94 37.27
C ILE A 12 0.71 -14.72 37.79
N CYS A 13 1.50 -15.35 36.92
CA CYS A 13 2.71 -16.06 37.33
C CYS A 13 3.75 -15.15 37.98
N ALA A 14 3.95 -13.93 37.45
CA ALA A 14 4.84 -12.94 38.04
C ALA A 14 4.33 -12.48 39.42
N GLY A 15 3.02 -12.27 39.58
CA GLY A 15 2.41 -11.93 40.86
C GLY A 15 2.57 -13.03 41.91
N ILE A 16 2.36 -14.30 41.52
CA ILE A 16 2.55 -15.46 42.41
C ILE A 16 4.02 -15.59 42.82
N LEU A 17 4.96 -15.42 41.88
CA LEU A 17 6.39 -15.47 42.18
C LEU A 17 6.80 -14.37 43.16
N LEU A 18 6.31 -13.14 42.97
CA LEU A 18 6.56 -12.02 43.87
C LEU A 18 6.01 -12.29 45.28
N LEU A 19 4.81 -12.87 45.39
CA LEU A 19 4.21 -13.27 46.67
C LEU A 19 5.02 -14.37 47.39
N LEU A 20 5.54 -15.35 46.64
CA LEU A 20 6.40 -16.41 47.19
C LEU A 20 7.73 -15.84 47.68
N LEU A 21 8.34 -14.90 46.94
CA LEU A 21 9.55 -14.20 47.34
C LEU A 21 9.33 -13.34 48.60
N GLN A 22 8.17 -12.67 48.69
CA GLN A 22 7.78 -11.91 49.87
C GLN A 22 7.68 -12.81 51.11
N ARG A 23 6.99 -13.95 51.01
CA ARG A 23 6.86 -14.90 52.13
C ARG A 23 8.17 -15.56 52.51
N GLY A 24 8.99 -15.96 51.53
CA GLY A 24 10.27 -16.63 51.76
C GLY A 24 11.32 -15.73 52.41
N SER A 25 11.22 -14.40 52.23
CA SER A 25 12.13 -13.42 52.81
C SER A 25 11.68 -12.86 54.17
N GLY A 26 10.48 -13.24 54.65
CA GLY A 26 9.93 -12.74 55.92
C GLY A 26 9.67 -11.23 55.92
N MET A 27 9.56 -10.61 54.74
CA MET A 27 9.49 -9.16 54.58
C MET A 27 8.14 -8.61 55.02
N ASP A 28 8.16 -7.53 55.79
CA ASP A 28 6.95 -6.87 56.25
C ASP A 28 6.07 -6.41 55.07
N GLU A 29 4.76 -6.69 55.17
CA GLU A 29 3.81 -6.48 54.08
C GLU A 29 3.69 -5.00 53.69
N SER A 30 3.80 -4.09 54.66
CA SER A 30 3.69 -2.66 54.42
C SER A 30 4.88 -2.12 53.61
N VAL A 31 6.08 -2.61 53.92
CA VAL A 31 7.33 -2.23 53.23
C VAL A 31 7.32 -2.76 51.79
N PHE A 32 6.89 -4.01 51.60
CA PHE A 32 6.76 -4.61 50.27
C PHE A 32 5.76 -3.85 49.39
N MET A 33 4.55 -3.58 49.91
CA MET A 33 3.51 -2.89 49.15
C MET A 33 3.92 -1.46 48.77
N ARG A 34 4.63 -0.74 49.65
CA ARG A 34 5.16 0.59 49.34
C ARG A 34 6.18 0.55 48.19
N GLY A 35 7.09 -0.43 48.22
CA GLY A 35 8.04 -0.66 47.13
C GLY A 35 7.36 -1.02 45.80
N TYR A 36 6.35 -1.88 45.85
CA TYR A 36 5.56 -2.28 44.68
C TYR A 36 4.84 -1.10 44.02
N TRP A 37 4.14 -0.27 44.81
CA TRP A 37 3.41 0.89 44.29
C TRP A 37 4.33 1.96 43.69
N ILE A 38 5.59 2.04 44.14
CA ILE A 38 6.60 2.92 43.55
C ILE A 38 7.15 2.29 42.27
N ALA A 39 7.57 1.03 42.28
CA ALA A 39 8.27 0.38 41.17
C ALA A 39 7.36 0.08 39.96
N ALA A 40 6.10 -0.32 40.20
CA ALA A 40 5.19 -0.75 39.14
C ALA A 40 4.91 0.37 38.09
N PRO A 41 4.61 1.63 38.47
CA PRO A 41 4.51 2.74 37.53
C PRO A 41 5.77 2.93 36.69
N PHE A 42 6.97 2.89 37.28
CA PHE A 42 8.23 3.05 36.52
C PHE A 42 8.42 1.95 35.48
N ILE A 43 8.06 0.70 35.79
CA ILE A 43 8.14 -0.41 34.84
C ILE A 43 7.16 -0.20 33.68
N VAL A 44 5.91 0.18 33.99
CA VAL A 44 4.88 0.43 32.97
C VAL A 44 5.26 1.62 32.08
N ILE A 45 5.70 2.73 32.68
CA ILE A 45 6.15 3.92 31.96
C ILE A 45 7.39 3.60 31.12
N GLY A 46 8.37 2.87 31.68
CA GLY A 46 9.57 2.45 30.95
C GLY A 46 9.25 1.59 29.73
N ALA A 47 8.34 0.62 29.87
CA ALA A 47 7.87 -0.19 28.76
C ALA A 47 7.13 0.64 27.69
N ALA A 48 6.28 1.59 28.12
CA ALA A 48 5.59 2.50 27.22
C ALA A 48 6.57 3.42 26.47
N LEU A 49 7.55 4.01 27.17
CA LEU A 49 8.59 4.86 26.59
C LEU A 49 9.46 4.10 25.60
N PHE A 50 9.87 2.87 25.92
CA PHE A 50 10.63 2.01 25.00
C PHE A 50 9.83 1.73 23.72
N ASN A 51 8.54 1.45 23.86
CA ASN A 51 7.65 1.23 22.71
C ASN A 51 7.48 2.51 21.87
N ILE A 52 7.29 3.67 22.51
CA ILE A 52 7.20 4.97 21.82
C ILE A 52 8.50 5.27 21.07
N LEU A 53 9.65 5.11 21.74
CA LEU A 53 10.98 5.33 21.14
C LEU A 53 11.23 4.39 19.96
N TYR A 54 10.82 3.12 20.07
CA TYR A 54 10.89 2.17 18.97
C TYR A 54 10.12 2.66 17.75
N TYR A 55 8.86 3.10 17.92
CA TYR A 55 8.06 3.63 16.81
C TYR A 55 8.62 4.95 16.27
N LEU A 56 9.13 5.84 17.12
CA LEU A 56 9.71 7.12 16.70
C LEU A 56 10.96 6.93 15.83
N LEU A 57 11.90 6.08 16.27
CA LEU A 57 13.09 5.73 15.49
C LEU A 57 12.72 5.06 14.17
N PHE A 58 11.67 4.25 14.17
CA PHE A 58 11.20 3.60 12.96
C PHE A 58 10.59 4.60 11.97
N MET A 59 9.79 5.56 12.45
CA MET A 59 9.26 6.64 11.61
C MET A 59 10.37 7.46 10.95
N LEU A 60 11.46 7.74 11.68
CA LEU A 60 12.63 8.40 11.11
C LEU A 60 13.28 7.59 9.99
N ARG A 61 13.35 6.26 10.14
CA ARG A 61 13.85 5.38 9.07
C ARG A 61 12.93 5.36 7.86
N MET A 62 11.61 5.36 8.07
CA MET A 62 10.63 5.42 6.98
C MET A 62 10.74 6.72 6.18
N HIS A 63 10.97 7.87 6.85
CA HIS A 63 11.16 9.14 6.15
C HIS A 63 12.42 9.12 5.27
N ARG A 64 13.48 8.40 5.67
CA ARG A 64 14.66 8.21 4.81
C ARG A 64 14.36 7.33 3.60
N LEU A 65 13.51 6.31 3.74
CA LEU A 65 13.06 5.50 2.60
C LEU A 65 12.28 6.33 1.58
N GLU A 66 11.43 7.26 2.04
CA GLU A 66 10.70 8.17 1.13
C GLU A 66 11.64 9.09 0.35
N LEU A 67 12.74 9.55 0.97
CA LEU A 67 13.80 10.29 0.28
C LEU A 67 14.54 9.40 -0.73
N LEU A 68 14.91 8.18 -0.34
CA LEU A 68 15.55 7.22 -1.24
C LEU A 68 14.67 6.90 -2.45
N LEU A 69 13.35 6.74 -2.28
CA LEU A 69 12.46 6.51 -3.42
C LEU A 69 12.51 7.65 -4.46
N LYS A 70 12.79 8.87 -4.03
CA LYS A 70 12.88 10.04 -4.91
C LYS A 70 14.27 10.26 -5.50
N GLU A 71 15.32 9.85 -4.79
CA GLU A 71 16.71 10.24 -5.08
C GLU A 71 17.61 9.05 -5.49
N SER A 72 17.19 7.81 -5.24
CA SER A 72 17.97 6.59 -5.47
C SER A 72 17.32 5.68 -6.52
N SER A 73 18.10 4.75 -7.08
CA SER A 73 17.55 3.71 -7.97
C SER A 73 16.55 2.81 -7.25
N ALA A 74 15.57 2.27 -7.99
CA ALA A 74 14.55 1.36 -7.44
C ALA A 74 15.17 0.18 -6.67
N SER A 75 16.32 -0.33 -7.13
CA SER A 75 17.06 -1.42 -6.48
C SER A 75 17.56 -1.07 -5.07
N GLU A 76 18.12 0.13 -4.87
CA GLU A 76 18.61 0.56 -3.55
C GLU A 76 17.45 0.73 -2.56
N TYR A 77 16.35 1.31 -3.02
CA TYR A 77 15.13 1.46 -2.23
C TYR A 77 14.54 0.09 -1.82
N ILE A 78 14.47 -0.87 -2.74
CA ILE A 78 14.02 -2.25 -2.48
C ILE A 78 14.89 -2.88 -1.40
N ALA A 79 16.22 -2.90 -1.59
CA ALA A 79 17.16 -3.51 -0.65
C ALA A 79 17.07 -2.88 0.76
N ALA A 80 16.97 -1.55 0.84
CA ALA A 80 16.82 -0.85 2.10
C ALA A 80 15.48 -1.18 2.81
N THR A 81 14.39 -1.28 2.05
CA THR A 81 13.06 -1.60 2.57
C THR A 81 12.98 -3.05 3.05
N GLU A 82 13.57 -4.00 2.32
CA GLU A 82 13.69 -5.40 2.74
C GLU A 82 14.48 -5.55 4.04
N ALA A 83 15.64 -4.90 4.13
CA ALA A 83 16.47 -4.93 5.35
C ALA A 83 15.70 -4.37 6.56
N LEU A 84 14.84 -3.37 6.35
CA LEU A 84 13.99 -2.82 7.39
C LEU A 84 12.84 -3.76 7.75
N LEU A 85 12.22 -4.41 6.76
CA LEU A 85 11.15 -5.39 6.94
C LEU A 85 11.60 -6.61 7.77
N GLN A 86 12.84 -7.07 7.59
CA GLN A 86 13.40 -8.16 8.39
C GLN A 86 13.49 -7.81 9.89
N LYS A 87 13.79 -6.54 10.20
CA LYS A 87 13.92 -6.05 11.59
C LYS A 87 12.59 -5.56 12.19
N ALA A 88 11.56 -5.37 11.36
CA ALA A 88 10.29 -4.81 11.78
C ALA A 88 9.45 -5.80 12.60
N LYS A 89 9.03 -5.35 13.78
CA LYS A 89 8.12 -6.08 14.68
C LYS A 89 6.71 -5.50 14.58
N GLY A 90 5.72 -6.38 14.66
CA GLY A 90 4.31 -5.99 14.64
C GLY A 90 3.67 -6.05 13.25
N LYS A 91 2.37 -6.39 13.21
CA LYS A 91 1.64 -6.62 11.94
C LYS A 91 1.45 -5.34 11.13
N THR A 92 1.08 -4.24 11.78
CA THR A 92 0.81 -2.95 11.12
C THR A 92 2.05 -2.45 10.38
N LEU A 93 3.19 -2.42 11.08
CA LEU A 93 4.43 -1.90 10.54
C LEU A 93 4.95 -2.73 9.37
N ARG A 94 4.92 -4.06 9.53
CA ARG A 94 5.26 -4.98 8.45
C ARG A 94 4.31 -4.85 7.26
N GLY A 95 3.03 -4.55 7.49
CA GLY A 95 2.06 -4.28 6.43
C GLY A 95 2.42 -3.04 5.61
N ILE A 96 2.74 -1.93 6.29
CA ILE A 96 3.17 -0.69 5.64
C ILE A 96 4.47 -0.92 4.84
N LEU A 97 5.45 -1.61 5.42
CA LEU A 97 6.71 -1.91 4.73
C LEU A 97 6.51 -2.80 3.52
N LYS A 98 5.65 -3.81 3.59
CA LYS A 98 5.32 -4.64 2.43
C LYS A 98 4.64 -3.83 1.33
N LEU A 99 3.76 -2.89 1.68
CA LEU A 99 3.10 -2.00 0.71
C LEU A 99 4.11 -1.05 0.06
N ASN A 100 5.03 -0.51 0.84
CA ASN A 100 6.12 0.32 0.35
C ASN A 100 7.08 -0.48 -0.55
N LEU A 101 7.37 -1.72 -0.18
CA LEU A 101 8.23 -2.61 -0.96
C LEU A 101 7.57 -2.99 -2.29
N SER A 102 6.27 -3.24 -2.32
CA SER A 102 5.56 -3.47 -3.58
C SER A 102 5.55 -2.24 -4.49
N ALA A 103 5.49 -1.03 -3.94
CA ALA A 103 5.69 0.20 -4.72
C ALA A 103 7.10 0.27 -5.34
N GLY A 104 8.13 -0.15 -4.60
CA GLY A 104 9.49 -0.26 -5.12
C GLY A 104 9.59 -1.23 -6.30
N TYR A 105 8.92 -2.38 -6.21
CA TYR A 105 8.86 -3.33 -7.32
C TYR A 105 8.06 -2.82 -8.53
N LEU A 106 7.01 -2.02 -8.32
CA LEU A 106 6.32 -1.35 -9.44
C LEU A 106 7.25 -0.40 -10.18
N GLU A 107 8.02 0.42 -9.45
CA GLU A 107 9.00 1.36 -10.01
C GLU A 107 10.16 0.62 -10.71
N ALA A 108 10.50 -0.59 -10.26
CA ALA A 108 11.49 -1.45 -10.90
C ALA A 108 10.92 -2.27 -12.08
N GLU A 109 9.67 -2.03 -12.48
CA GLU A 109 8.93 -2.79 -13.51
C GLU A 109 8.81 -4.30 -13.22
N GLU A 110 9.04 -4.73 -11.97
CA GLU A 110 8.83 -6.10 -11.51
C GLU A 110 7.36 -6.33 -11.12
N TYR A 111 6.46 -6.13 -12.09
CA TYR A 111 5.01 -6.05 -11.86
C TYR A 111 4.41 -7.32 -11.24
N GLU A 112 4.88 -8.51 -11.63
CA GLU A 112 4.40 -9.78 -11.07
C GLU A 112 4.78 -9.94 -9.59
N THR A 113 6.00 -9.52 -9.23
CA THR A 113 6.44 -9.51 -7.82
C THR A 113 5.58 -8.55 -7.01
N ALA A 114 5.38 -7.33 -7.51
CA ALA A 114 4.53 -6.33 -6.87
C ALA A 114 3.09 -6.83 -6.71
N LEU A 115 2.50 -7.40 -7.75
CA LEU A 115 1.13 -7.90 -7.76
C LEU A 115 0.92 -8.97 -6.70
N ARG A 116 1.77 -10.01 -6.68
CA ARG A 116 1.70 -11.09 -5.68
C ARG A 116 1.75 -10.53 -4.26
N MET A 117 2.65 -9.58 -4.01
CA MET A 117 2.76 -8.95 -2.70
C MET A 117 1.50 -8.18 -2.31
N LEU A 118 0.91 -7.42 -3.25
CA LEU A 118 -0.29 -6.62 -3.04
C LEU A 118 -1.52 -7.50 -2.78
N GLU A 119 -1.67 -8.61 -3.49
CA GLU A 119 -2.74 -9.59 -3.26
C GLU A 119 -2.63 -10.24 -1.88
N GLU A 120 -1.42 -10.69 -1.49
CA GLU A 120 -1.16 -11.26 -0.16
C GLU A 120 -1.44 -10.29 1.00
N LEU A 121 -1.30 -8.99 0.74
CA LEU A 121 -1.39 -7.92 1.74
C LEU A 121 -2.81 -7.70 2.28
N SER A 122 -3.85 -8.10 1.53
CA SER A 122 -5.30 -7.93 1.78
C SER A 122 -5.71 -6.63 2.52
N ALA A 123 -6.48 -5.77 1.86
CA ALA A 123 -6.86 -4.44 2.36
C ALA A 123 -7.49 -4.44 3.79
N GLU A 124 -8.14 -5.53 4.20
CA GLU A 124 -8.70 -5.71 5.54
C GLU A 124 -7.66 -5.72 6.68
N ARG A 125 -6.42 -6.08 6.36
CA ARG A 125 -5.31 -6.12 7.33
C ARG A 125 -4.59 -4.78 7.45
N LEU A 126 -4.85 -3.85 6.53
CA LEU A 126 -4.29 -2.51 6.52
C LEU A 126 -5.13 -1.54 7.36
N ARG A 127 -4.46 -0.78 8.22
CA ARG A 127 -5.09 0.23 9.08
C ARG A 127 -4.80 1.61 8.55
N GLY A 128 -5.85 2.42 8.41
CA GLY A 128 -5.76 3.80 7.90
C GLY A 128 -6.29 3.93 6.48
N ARG A 129 -7.04 5.01 6.21
CA ARG A 129 -7.66 5.26 4.90
C ARG A 129 -6.62 5.47 3.80
N GLU A 130 -5.57 6.23 4.08
CA GLU A 130 -4.49 6.48 3.12
C GLU A 130 -3.70 5.22 2.77
N VAL A 131 -3.43 4.34 3.75
CA VAL A 131 -2.75 3.07 3.50
C VAL A 131 -3.59 2.16 2.60
N LYS A 132 -4.91 2.13 2.82
CA LYS A 132 -5.85 1.42 1.93
C LYS A 132 -5.93 2.05 0.55
N LEU A 133 -5.88 3.38 0.47
CA LEU A 133 -5.87 4.11 -0.80
C LEU A 133 -4.64 3.74 -1.63
N VAL A 134 -3.44 3.81 -1.04
CA VAL A 134 -2.18 3.46 -1.72
C VAL A 134 -2.18 1.98 -2.14
N HIS A 135 -2.69 1.08 -1.29
CA HIS A 135 -2.85 -0.32 -1.68
C HIS A 135 -3.78 -0.50 -2.87
N GLY A 136 -4.95 0.15 -2.87
CA GLY A 136 -5.89 0.12 -3.99
C GLY A 136 -5.28 0.67 -5.28
N ILE A 137 -4.57 1.80 -5.20
CA ILE A 137 -3.88 2.41 -6.34
C ILE A 137 -2.85 1.43 -6.93
N ASN A 138 -1.92 0.97 -6.09
CA ASN A 138 -0.85 0.08 -6.52
C ASN A 138 -1.38 -1.24 -7.09
N LEU A 139 -2.46 -1.78 -6.51
CA LEU A 139 -3.08 -3.02 -6.98
C LEU A 139 -3.74 -2.84 -8.36
N CYS A 140 -4.43 -1.72 -8.59
CA CYS A 140 -5.02 -1.41 -9.90
C CYS A 140 -3.93 -1.26 -10.97
N ILE A 141 -2.86 -0.52 -10.66
CA ILE A 141 -1.70 -0.36 -11.56
C ILE A 141 -1.08 -1.72 -11.87
N ALA A 142 -0.84 -2.56 -10.85
CA ALA A 142 -0.25 -3.88 -11.03
C ALA A 142 -1.10 -4.79 -11.92
N TYR A 143 -2.43 -4.82 -11.73
CA TYR A 143 -3.31 -5.57 -12.63
C TYR A 143 -3.26 -5.05 -14.06
N PHE A 144 -3.22 -3.72 -14.23
CA PHE A 144 -3.15 -3.14 -15.57
C PHE A 144 -1.83 -3.47 -16.28
N LYS A 145 -0.68 -3.24 -15.63
CA LYS A 145 0.65 -3.49 -16.20
C LYS A 145 0.92 -5.00 -16.44
N THR A 146 0.16 -5.88 -15.78
CA THR A 146 0.16 -7.34 -16.05
C THR A 146 -0.95 -7.79 -17.02
N ALA A 147 -1.60 -6.85 -17.73
CA ALA A 147 -2.68 -7.09 -18.69
C ALA A 147 -3.92 -7.84 -18.14
N GLN A 148 -4.14 -7.80 -16.82
CA GLN A 148 -5.31 -8.38 -16.15
C GLN A 148 -6.45 -7.36 -16.06
N TYR A 149 -6.93 -6.87 -17.21
CA TYR A 149 -7.83 -5.72 -17.30
C TYR A 149 -9.16 -5.89 -16.56
N GLU A 150 -9.78 -7.07 -16.60
CA GLU A 150 -11.02 -7.34 -15.85
C GLU A 150 -10.80 -7.24 -14.33
N ARG A 151 -9.67 -7.77 -13.84
CA ARG A 151 -9.32 -7.68 -12.42
C ARG A 151 -8.95 -6.25 -12.03
N ALA A 152 -8.31 -5.50 -12.93
CA ALA A 152 -8.06 -4.07 -12.75
C ALA A 152 -9.37 -3.30 -12.59
N LYS A 153 -10.36 -3.57 -13.44
CA LYS A 153 -11.70 -2.98 -13.39
C LYS A 153 -12.44 -3.31 -12.08
N GLU A 154 -12.49 -4.59 -11.71
CA GLU A 154 -13.08 -5.02 -10.44
C GLU A 154 -12.39 -4.35 -9.25
N SER A 155 -11.06 -4.29 -9.26
CA SER A 155 -10.27 -3.63 -8.22
C SER A 155 -10.58 -2.14 -8.12
N PHE A 156 -10.65 -1.43 -9.25
CA PHE A 156 -10.99 -0.02 -9.31
C PHE A 156 -12.38 0.25 -8.74
N LEU A 157 -13.39 -0.52 -9.18
CA LEU A 157 -14.77 -0.39 -8.70
C LEU A 157 -14.88 -0.65 -7.20
N SER A 158 -14.15 -1.65 -6.68
CA SER A 158 -14.15 -1.95 -5.24
C SER A 158 -13.58 -0.81 -4.37
N HIS A 159 -12.74 0.06 -4.93
CA HIS A 159 -12.13 1.19 -4.25
C HIS A 159 -12.74 2.56 -4.63
N ARG A 160 -13.75 2.58 -5.52
CA ARG A 160 -14.29 3.80 -6.11
C ARG A 160 -14.68 4.87 -5.09
N GLU A 161 -15.39 4.51 -4.02
CA GLU A 161 -15.79 5.47 -2.98
C GLU A 161 -14.58 6.13 -2.29
N LEU A 162 -13.47 5.39 -2.14
CA LEU A 162 -12.24 5.91 -1.57
C LEU A 162 -11.51 6.79 -2.57
N PHE A 163 -11.43 6.40 -3.84
CA PHE A 163 -10.81 7.19 -4.90
C PHE A 163 -11.52 8.54 -5.08
N GLU A 164 -12.85 8.57 -5.13
CA GLU A 164 -13.61 9.82 -5.24
C GLU A 164 -13.30 10.81 -4.11
N LYS A 165 -13.08 10.32 -2.88
CA LYS A 165 -12.72 11.17 -1.74
C LYS A 165 -11.32 11.78 -1.86
N PHE A 166 -10.44 11.19 -2.65
CA PHE A 166 -9.05 11.63 -2.82
C PHE A 166 -8.74 12.15 -4.23
N ARG A 167 -9.73 12.22 -5.13
CA ARG A 167 -9.55 12.63 -6.54
C ARG A 167 -8.87 13.99 -6.71
N GLU A 168 -9.12 14.92 -5.80
CA GLU A 168 -8.53 16.27 -5.83
C GLU A 168 -7.30 16.40 -4.93
N HIS A 169 -6.91 15.33 -4.25
CA HIS A 169 -5.83 15.37 -3.27
C HIS A 169 -4.49 15.58 -3.97
N ARG A 170 -3.71 16.58 -3.54
CA ARG A 170 -2.43 16.95 -4.18
C ARG A 170 -1.47 15.77 -4.42
N ARG A 171 -1.42 14.82 -3.48
CA ARG A 171 -0.50 13.66 -3.53
C ARG A 171 -1.03 12.49 -4.37
N TYR A 172 -2.34 12.32 -4.47
CA TYR A 172 -2.93 11.07 -4.97
C TYR A 172 -3.85 11.27 -6.17
N GLY A 173 -4.39 12.47 -6.37
CA GLY A 173 -5.35 12.78 -7.42
C GLY A 173 -4.81 12.49 -8.82
N GLY A 174 -3.51 12.70 -9.06
CA GLY A 174 -2.89 12.33 -10.33
C GLY A 174 -2.88 10.83 -10.61
N ASN A 175 -2.52 10.00 -9.63
CA ASN A 175 -2.60 8.55 -9.76
C ASN A 175 -4.06 8.08 -9.90
N ILE A 176 -5.01 8.75 -9.23
CA ILE A 176 -6.44 8.41 -9.38
C ILE A 176 -6.94 8.75 -10.78
N ALA A 177 -6.52 9.90 -11.34
CA ALA A 177 -6.83 10.27 -12.73
C ALA A 177 -6.23 9.27 -13.74
N GLU A 178 -5.00 8.79 -13.49
CA GLU A 178 -4.40 7.69 -14.27
C GLU A 178 -5.30 6.45 -14.27
N LEU A 179 -5.75 6.01 -13.09
CA LEU A 179 -6.63 4.84 -12.97
C LEU A 179 -8.00 5.03 -13.64
N GLU A 180 -8.56 6.24 -13.60
CA GLU A 180 -9.80 6.58 -14.32
C GLU A 180 -9.61 6.41 -15.84
N ILE A 181 -8.50 6.92 -16.40
CA ILE A 181 -8.15 6.76 -17.81
C ILE A 181 -8.01 5.27 -18.15
N LEU A 182 -7.26 4.53 -17.35
CA LEU A 182 -7.06 3.09 -17.51
C LEU A 182 -8.36 2.30 -17.48
N SER A 183 -9.27 2.66 -16.56
CA SER A 183 -10.59 2.03 -16.46
C SER A 183 -11.44 2.27 -17.71
N VAL A 184 -11.40 3.48 -18.28
CA VAL A 184 -12.14 3.84 -19.50
C VAL A 184 -11.52 3.17 -20.73
N MET A 185 -10.19 3.06 -20.79
CA MET A 185 -9.47 2.30 -21.82
C MET A 185 -9.86 0.82 -21.81
N ALA A 186 -9.96 0.21 -20.62
CA ALA A 186 -10.38 -1.18 -20.48
C ALA A 186 -11.81 -1.43 -20.99
N GLU A 187 -12.64 -0.40 -21.08
CA GLU A 187 -13.99 -0.46 -21.67
C GLU A 187 -14.01 -0.15 -23.19
N GLY A 188 -12.84 0.05 -23.82
CA GLY A 188 -12.71 0.38 -25.24
C GLY A 188 -13.13 1.81 -25.59
N GLN A 189 -13.40 2.66 -24.59
CA GLN A 189 -13.86 4.04 -24.77
C GLN A 189 -12.67 5.00 -25.00
N TYR A 190 -11.92 4.78 -26.09
CA TYR A 190 -10.64 5.46 -26.30
C TYR A 190 -10.75 6.98 -26.46
N GLU A 191 -11.82 7.50 -27.08
CA GLU A 191 -12.05 8.95 -27.21
C GLU A 191 -12.27 9.61 -25.82
N THR A 192 -13.04 8.95 -24.94
CA THR A 192 -13.24 9.42 -23.57
C THR A 192 -11.93 9.40 -22.79
N ALA A 193 -11.15 8.33 -22.94
CA ALA A 193 -9.85 8.21 -22.28
C ALA A 193 -8.85 9.29 -22.75
N GLU A 194 -8.84 9.63 -24.04
CA GLU A 194 -8.01 10.71 -24.59
C GLU A 194 -8.39 12.08 -23.99
N ALA A 195 -9.69 12.38 -23.86
CA ALA A 195 -10.16 13.61 -23.24
C ALA A 195 -9.78 13.71 -21.74
N LEU A 196 -9.90 12.60 -21.02
CA LEU A 196 -9.46 12.50 -19.62
C LEU A 196 -7.95 12.69 -19.49
N LEU A 197 -7.17 12.05 -20.35
CA LEU A 197 -5.71 12.17 -20.37
C LEU A 197 -5.26 13.62 -20.58
N LYS A 198 -5.87 14.32 -21.55
CA LYS A 198 -5.59 15.74 -21.79
C LYS A 198 -5.83 16.58 -20.54
N THR A 199 -6.99 16.38 -19.89
CA THR A 199 -7.36 17.09 -18.66
C THR A 199 -6.38 16.78 -17.52
N ALA A 200 -5.96 15.52 -17.38
CA ALA A 200 -5.01 15.09 -16.35
C ALA A 200 -3.63 15.73 -16.55
N ARG A 201 -3.14 15.82 -17.79
CA ARG A 201 -1.85 16.45 -18.11
C ARG A 201 -1.83 17.94 -17.81
N GLU A 202 -2.94 18.64 -18.07
CA GLU A 202 -3.09 20.07 -17.78
C GLU A 202 -3.15 20.35 -16.27
N ARG A 203 -3.64 19.40 -15.47
CA ARG A 203 -3.82 19.56 -14.02
C ARG A 203 -2.60 19.14 -13.19
N TRP A 204 -1.91 18.06 -13.58
CA TRP A 204 -0.91 17.40 -12.75
C TRP A 204 0.49 17.50 -13.35
N HIS A 205 1.31 18.45 -12.88
CA HIS A 205 2.63 18.73 -13.47
C HIS A 205 3.81 17.96 -12.85
N ASP A 206 3.54 16.91 -12.07
CA ASP A 206 4.60 16.08 -11.49
C ASP A 206 5.32 15.29 -12.60
N ALA A 207 6.66 15.29 -12.59
CA ALA A 207 7.44 14.69 -13.67
C ALA A 207 7.19 13.19 -13.85
N ARG A 208 7.02 12.45 -12.75
CA ARG A 208 6.71 11.01 -12.80
C ARG A 208 5.33 10.78 -13.40
N LEU A 209 4.32 11.53 -12.96
CA LEU A 209 2.97 11.44 -13.54
C LEU A 209 2.94 11.81 -15.02
N GLN A 210 3.73 12.81 -15.44
CA GLN A 210 3.82 13.17 -16.86
C GLN A 210 4.46 12.06 -17.71
N ALA A 211 5.42 11.31 -17.17
CA ALA A 211 5.98 10.14 -17.83
C ALA A 211 4.93 9.03 -17.99
N GLU A 212 4.18 8.70 -16.92
CA GLU A 212 3.08 7.73 -16.99
C GLU A 212 2.00 8.16 -17.99
N PHE A 213 1.64 9.44 -18.02
CA PHE A 213 0.68 9.98 -18.99
C PHE A 213 1.18 9.91 -20.44
N GLN A 214 2.49 10.01 -20.65
CA GLN A 214 3.08 9.83 -21.97
C GLN A 214 2.97 8.36 -22.42
N GLU A 215 3.26 7.41 -21.54
CA GLU A 215 3.07 5.98 -21.83
C GLU A 215 1.61 5.64 -22.13
N LEU A 216 0.66 6.21 -21.36
CA LEU A 216 -0.77 6.04 -21.62
C LEU A 216 -1.21 6.60 -22.97
N GLU A 217 -0.64 7.73 -23.40
CA GLU A 217 -0.92 8.31 -24.71
C GLU A 217 -0.48 7.38 -25.84
N GLU A 218 0.70 6.78 -25.72
CA GLU A 218 1.25 5.85 -26.70
C GLU A 218 0.39 4.59 -26.79
N LEU A 219 0.01 4.02 -25.65
CA LEU A 219 -0.88 2.86 -25.58
C LEU A 219 -2.28 3.17 -26.14
N LEU A 220 -2.84 4.34 -25.85
CA LEU A 220 -4.12 4.80 -26.40
C LEU A 220 -4.10 4.88 -27.93
N ARG A 221 -3.01 5.44 -28.48
CA ARG A 221 -2.84 5.57 -29.94
C ARG A 221 -2.72 4.21 -30.62
N GLU A 222 -2.01 3.26 -30.01
CA GLU A 222 -1.91 1.89 -30.49
C GLU A 222 -3.31 1.23 -30.51
N LYS A 223 -4.00 1.19 -29.37
CA LYS A 223 -5.32 0.55 -29.26
C LYS A 223 -6.39 1.19 -30.12
N SER A 224 -6.37 2.51 -30.28
CA SER A 224 -7.26 3.22 -31.20
C SER A 224 -7.01 2.87 -32.65
N ARG A 225 -5.75 2.63 -33.04
CA ARG A 225 -5.38 2.21 -34.40
C ARG A 225 -5.85 0.78 -34.67
N ASP A 226 -5.62 -0.13 -33.72
CA ASP A 226 -6.05 -1.53 -33.82
C ASP A 226 -7.57 -1.60 -34.01
N LEU A 227 -8.34 -0.92 -33.17
CA LEU A 227 -9.81 -0.90 -33.29
C LEU A 227 -10.29 -0.35 -34.64
N ARG A 228 -9.66 0.72 -35.14
CA ARG A 228 -10.02 1.27 -36.47
C ARG A 228 -9.71 0.29 -37.59
N SER A 229 -8.61 -0.46 -37.48
CA SER A 229 -8.26 -1.48 -38.47
C SER A 229 -9.24 -2.65 -38.45
N GLU A 230 -9.69 -3.10 -37.28
CA GLU A 230 -10.71 -4.15 -37.13
C GLU A 230 -12.05 -3.72 -37.72
N ILE A 231 -12.49 -2.48 -37.49
CA ILE A 231 -13.73 -1.94 -38.07
C ILE A 231 -13.64 -1.86 -39.60
N GLN A 232 -12.49 -1.49 -40.15
CA GLN A 232 -12.29 -1.46 -41.61
C GLN A 232 -12.31 -2.85 -42.23
N LEU A 233 -11.74 -3.86 -41.55
CA LEU A 233 -11.76 -5.26 -42.00
C LEU A 233 -13.16 -5.88 -41.92
N SER A 234 -13.92 -5.61 -40.86
CA SER A 234 -15.28 -6.14 -40.70
C SER A 234 -16.28 -5.45 -41.65
N GLY A 235 -16.15 -4.15 -41.89
CA GLY A 235 -16.95 -3.42 -42.89
C GLY A 235 -16.63 -3.79 -44.33
N GLY A 236 -15.41 -4.29 -44.61
CA GLY A 236 -14.99 -4.75 -45.94
C GLY A 236 -15.59 -6.11 -46.33
N SER A 237 -15.85 -7.01 -45.37
CA SER A 237 -16.40 -8.34 -45.68
C SER A 237 -17.90 -8.33 -46.00
N GLU A 238 -18.67 -7.39 -45.45
CA GLU A 238 -20.12 -7.31 -45.72
C GLU A 238 -20.45 -6.81 -47.14
N ASN A 239 -19.54 -6.06 -47.77
CA ASN A 239 -19.78 -5.48 -49.10
C ASN A 239 -19.38 -6.42 -50.27
N SER A 240 -18.65 -7.51 -50.00
CA SER A 240 -18.24 -8.50 -51.02
C SER A 240 -19.26 -9.62 -51.24
N GLY A 241 -20.29 -9.75 -50.39
CA GLY A 241 -21.31 -10.81 -50.49
C GLY A 241 -22.65 -10.38 -51.09
N ARG A 242 -22.76 -9.13 -51.58
CA ARG A 242 -24.02 -8.55 -52.06
C ARG A 242 -24.04 -8.21 -53.55
N SER A 243 -23.09 -8.78 -54.30
CA SER A 243 -22.99 -8.65 -55.76
C SER A 243 -22.96 -10.04 -56.41
N GLU A 244 -24.07 -10.78 -56.30
CA GLU A 244 -24.45 -11.85 -57.23
C GLU A 244 -25.97 -11.78 -57.49
#